data_AF-A0A923VKP5-F1
#
_entry.id   AF-A0A923VKP5-F1
#
_cell.length_a   1.000
_cell.length_b   1.000
_cell.length_c   1.000
_cell.angle_alpha   90.00
_cell.angle_beta   90.00
_cell.angle_gamma   90.00
#
_symmetry.space_group_name_H-M   'P 1'
#
loop_
_entity.id
_entity.type
_entity.pdbx_description
1 polymer ?
#
loop_
_entity_poly.entity_id
_entity_poly.type
_entity_poly.pdbx_seq_one_letter_code
_entity_poly.pdbx_strand_id
1 'polypeptide(L)'
;MTTEKKLGIWMDHSTAHLIEFNTEATETQTIESKIHQEEGEHRMSNENVMHNKEQHQQAEYYKKLGETIRNYKDVLLFGPTEAKAELYNTLKDNHLFEKINIAVQQTDKMSETQQQAFVKDYFTK
;
A
#
# COMPACT_ATOMS: atom_id res chain seq x y z
N MET A 1 -21.96 15.96 8.43
CA MET A 1 -21.89 14.87 7.44
C MET A 1 -20.47 14.35 7.50
N THR A 2 -20.25 13.16 8.06
CA THR A 2 -18.91 12.57 8.11
C THR A 2 -18.57 12.08 6.72
N THR A 3 -17.76 12.84 5.98
CA THR A 3 -17.18 12.41 4.71
C THR A 3 -16.45 11.10 4.95
N GLU A 4 -16.93 10.03 4.33
CA GLU A 4 -16.32 8.71 4.44
C GLU A 4 -14.97 8.77 3.75
N LYS A 5 -13.90 8.65 4.54
CA LYS A 5 -12.53 8.67 4.01
C LYS A 5 -12.31 7.42 3.17
N LYS A 6 -11.99 7.65 1.90
CA LYS A 6 -11.75 6.64 0.87
C LYS A 6 -10.28 6.70 0.47
N LEU A 7 -9.65 5.54 0.35
CA LEU A 7 -8.22 5.44 0.04
C LEU A 7 -7.98 4.52 -1.16
N GLY A 8 -7.25 5.00 -2.16
CA GLY A 8 -6.64 4.15 -3.17
C GLY A 8 -5.19 3.86 -2.81
N ILE A 9 -4.74 2.63 -2.99
CA ILE A 9 -3.34 2.25 -2.81
C ILE A 9 -2.91 1.56 -4.10
N TRP A 10 -2.16 2.27 -4.94
CA TRP A 10 -1.39 1.63 -5.99
C TRP A 10 -0.17 1.02 -5.34
N MET A 11 0.14 -0.25 -5.58
CA MET A 11 1.34 -0.86 -5.03
C MET A 11 1.95 -1.91 -5.95
N ASP A 12 3.27 -2.00 -5.86
CA ASP A 12 4.06 -3.13 -6.30
C ASP A 12 4.87 -3.72 -5.13
N HIS A 13 5.82 -4.61 -5.42
CA HIS A 13 6.72 -5.16 -4.40
C HIS A 13 7.76 -4.14 -3.91
N SER A 14 7.96 -3.05 -4.65
CA SER A 14 8.96 -2.01 -4.38
C SER A 14 8.35 -0.78 -3.72
N THR A 15 7.22 -0.26 -4.21
CA THR A 15 6.61 0.96 -3.68
C THR A 15 5.08 0.89 -3.60
N ALA A 16 4.51 1.76 -2.76
CA ALA A 16 3.08 2.00 -2.67
C ALA A 16 2.79 3.50 -2.73
N HIS A 17 1.85 3.89 -3.57
CA HIS A 17 1.28 5.23 -3.65
C HIS A 17 -0.13 5.21 -3.07
N LEU A 18 -0.28 5.86 -1.94
CA LEU A 18 -1.52 6.05 -1.19
C LEU A 18 -2.16 7.33 -1.69
N ILE A 19 -3.39 7.24 -2.16
CA ILE A 19 -4.13 8.30 -2.85
C ILE A 19 -5.42 8.49 -2.06
N GLU A 20 -5.46 9.54 -1.23
CA GLU A 20 -6.66 9.87 -0.47
C GLU A 20 -7.69 10.53 -1.40
N PHE A 21 -8.88 9.94 -1.46
CA PHE A 21 -10.00 10.53 -2.18
C PHE A 21 -10.75 11.48 -1.25
N ASN A 22 -10.50 12.79 -1.43
CA ASN A 22 -11.23 13.87 -0.77
C ASN A 22 -11.90 14.77 -1.84
N THR A 23 -13.05 15.33 -1.51
CA THR A 23 -13.84 16.22 -2.38
C THR A 23 -13.12 17.50 -2.78
N GLU A 24 -12.10 17.92 -2.03
CA GLU A 24 -11.37 19.17 -2.26
C GLU A 24 -9.96 18.96 -2.85
N ALA A 25 -9.28 17.86 -2.51
CA ALA A 25 -7.91 17.59 -2.97
C ALA A 25 -7.62 16.09 -2.99
N THR A 26 -6.77 15.65 -3.92
CA THR A 26 -6.24 14.28 -3.92
C THR A 26 -4.82 14.34 -3.36
N GLU A 27 -4.66 13.93 -2.10
CA GLU A 27 -3.34 13.83 -1.49
C GLU A 27 -2.72 12.48 -1.83
N THR A 28 -1.50 12.51 -2.38
CA THR A 28 -0.72 11.31 -2.68
C THR A 28 0.44 11.19 -1.68
N GLN A 29 0.52 10.09 -0.96
CA GLN A 29 1.64 9.73 -0.10
C GLN A 29 2.33 8.49 -0.66
N THR A 30 3.66 8.52 -0.78
CA THR A 30 4.43 7.36 -1.23
C THR A 30 5.10 6.67 -0.04
N ILE A 31 4.99 5.34 0.01
CA ILE A 31 5.71 4.49 0.95
C ILE A 31 6.59 3.55 0.12
N GLU A 32 7.90 3.62 0.33
CA GLU A 32 8.86 2.75 -0.34
C GLU A 32 9.21 1.56 0.55
N SER A 33 9.38 0.39 -0.06
CA SER A 33 9.91 -0.78 0.62
C SER A 33 11.41 -0.57 0.85
N LYS A 34 11.85 -0.71 2.11
CA LYS A 34 13.25 -0.48 2.50
C LYS A 34 14.26 -1.46 1.89
N ILE A 35 13.80 -2.48 1.17
CA ILE A 35 14.63 -3.55 0.59
C ILE A 35 15.78 -3.01 -0.28
N HIS A 36 15.65 -1.81 -0.86
CA HIS A 36 16.70 -1.19 -1.69
C HIS A 36 17.43 0.01 -1.08
N GLN A 37 17.08 0.48 0.13
CA GLN A 37 17.61 1.76 0.63
C GLN A 37 18.93 1.64 1.42
N GLU A 38 19.48 0.45 1.59
CA GLU A 38 20.73 0.21 2.35
C GLU A 38 21.97 0.01 1.47
N GLU A 39 21.97 0.41 0.20
CA GLU A 39 23.19 0.39 -0.63
C GLU A 39 24.24 1.45 -0.21
N GLY A 40 23.92 2.31 0.76
CA GLY A 40 24.82 3.37 1.25
C GLY A 40 25.68 3.03 2.47
N GLU A 41 25.18 2.27 3.44
CA GLU A 41 25.78 2.31 4.80
C GLU A 41 25.73 1.00 5.60
N HIS A 42 26.05 -0.18 5.04
CA HIS A 42 26.65 -1.26 5.85
C HIS A 42 27.21 -2.40 4.98
N ARG A 43 28.42 -2.22 4.45
CA ARG A 43 29.24 -3.33 3.95
C ARG A 43 29.83 -4.11 5.12
N MET A 44 29.03 -4.89 5.85
CA MET A 44 29.56 -5.92 6.75
C MET A 44 28.61 -7.12 6.88
N SER A 45 29.03 -8.20 6.20
CA SER A 45 29.05 -9.59 6.66
C SER A 45 27.81 -10.13 7.37
N ASN A 46 27.09 -11.04 6.70
CA ASN A 46 26.75 -12.41 7.16
C ASN A 46 25.51 -12.89 6.38
N GLU A 47 25.66 -13.89 5.50
CA GLU A 47 24.59 -14.42 4.64
C GLU A 47 23.35 -14.92 5.43
N ASN A 48 23.53 -15.29 6.72
CA ASN A 48 22.42 -15.70 7.60
C ASN A 48 21.66 -14.54 8.27
N VAL A 49 22.21 -13.32 8.32
CA VAL A 49 21.52 -12.14 8.89
C VAL A 49 20.73 -11.39 7.81
N MET A 50 21.07 -11.60 6.55
CA MET A 50 20.46 -10.94 5.39
C MET A 50 18.98 -11.32 5.22
N HIS A 51 18.66 -12.63 5.18
CA HIS A 51 17.28 -13.09 5.07
C HIS A 51 16.37 -12.63 6.21
N ASN A 52 16.90 -12.59 7.44
CA ASN A 52 16.10 -12.18 8.61
C ASN A 52 15.78 -10.68 8.59
N LYS A 53 16.62 -9.86 7.96
CA LYS A 53 16.40 -8.41 7.77
C LYS A 53 15.42 -8.12 6.64
N GLU A 54 15.53 -8.81 5.52
CA GLU A 54 14.62 -8.63 4.37
C GLU A 54 13.17 -8.93 4.75
N GLN A 55 12.94 -10.04 5.46
CA GLN A 55 11.61 -10.37 5.99
C GLN A 55 11.09 -9.32 6.98
N HIS A 56 11.96 -8.75 7.81
CA HIS A 56 11.58 -7.71 8.76
C HIS A 56 11.18 -6.41 8.05
N GLN A 57 11.90 -6.04 6.99
CA GLN A 57 11.62 -4.83 6.21
C GLN A 57 10.30 -4.92 5.43
N GLN A 58 10.01 -6.09 4.84
CA GLN A 58 8.73 -6.33 4.19
C GLN A 58 7.57 -6.30 5.19
N ALA A 59 7.77 -6.88 6.38
CA ALA A 59 6.79 -6.82 7.46
C ALA A 59 6.54 -5.38 7.93
N GLU A 60 7.58 -4.55 8.07
CA GLU A 60 7.43 -3.13 8.40
C GLU A 60 6.66 -2.36 7.32
N TYR A 61 6.91 -2.65 6.05
CA TYR A 61 6.22 -2.04 4.91
C TYR A 61 4.72 -2.34 4.94
N TYR A 62 4.33 -3.61 5.05
CA TYR A 62 2.92 -3.99 5.16
C TYR A 62 2.28 -3.50 6.46
N LYS A 63 3.02 -3.46 7.56
CA LYS A 63 2.54 -2.90 8.82
C LYS A 63 2.19 -1.42 8.68
N LYS A 64 3.06 -0.61 8.03
CA LYS A 64 2.78 0.81 7.76
C LYS A 64 1.53 0.97 6.90
N LEU A 65 1.39 0.18 5.84
CA LEU A 65 0.19 0.20 5.00
C LEU A 65 -1.06 -0.14 5.82
N GLY A 66 -1.02 -1.19 6.64
CA GLY A 66 -2.10 -1.56 7.55
C GLY A 66 -2.45 -0.45 8.56
N GLU A 67 -1.46 0.21 9.15
CA GLU A 67 -1.69 1.32 10.07
C GLU A 67 -2.31 2.55 9.39
N THR A 68 -2.06 2.76 8.10
CA THR A 68 -2.78 3.78 7.34
C THR A 68 -4.20 3.33 7.05
N ILE A 69 -4.37 2.11 6.51
CA ILE A 69 -5.66 1.52 6.11
C ILE A 69 -6.67 1.53 7.27
N ARG A 70 -6.24 1.30 8.52
CA ARG A 70 -7.14 1.30 9.69
C ARG A 70 -7.92 2.60 9.90
N ASN A 71 -7.43 3.72 9.34
CA ASN A 71 -8.07 5.03 9.46
C ASN A 71 -9.13 5.28 8.38
N TYR A 72 -9.31 4.34 7.45
CA TYR A 72 -10.22 4.43 6.31
C TYR A 72 -11.29 3.33 6.40
N LYS A 73 -12.45 3.61 5.81
CA LYS A 73 -13.56 2.65 5.75
C LYS A 73 -13.59 1.89 4.42
N ASP A 74 -13.18 2.56 3.35
CA ASP A 74 -13.15 2.01 2.00
C ASP A 74 -11.74 2.17 1.43
N VAL A 75 -11.14 1.04 1.07
CA VAL A 75 -9.78 0.96 0.55
C VAL A 75 -9.78 0.16 -0.75
N LEU A 76 -9.14 0.72 -1.77
CA LEU A 76 -8.89 0.07 -3.04
C LEU A 76 -7.40 -0.27 -3.15
N LEU A 77 -7.06 -1.55 -3.16
CA LEU A 77 -5.71 -2.03 -3.45
C LEU A 77 -5.60 -2.33 -4.95
N PHE A 78 -4.67 -1.71 -5.65
CA PHE A 78 -4.48 -1.92 -7.08
C PHE A 78 -3.01 -1.89 -7.48
N GLY A 79 -2.68 -2.39 -8.66
CA GLY A 79 -1.30 -2.42 -9.15
C GLY A 79 -0.97 -3.61 -10.05
N PRO A 80 0.23 -3.61 -10.66
CA PRO A 80 0.67 -4.61 -11.63
C PRO A 80 1.10 -5.94 -11.03
N THR A 81 1.59 -5.97 -9.78
CA THR A 81 2.11 -7.19 -9.16
C THR A 81 1.13 -7.80 -8.16
N GLU A 82 1.48 -8.96 -7.60
CA GLU A 82 0.67 -9.67 -6.61
C GLU A 82 0.74 -9.05 -5.19
N ALA A 83 1.57 -8.02 -4.99
CA ALA A 83 1.77 -7.38 -3.68
C ALA A 83 0.45 -6.94 -3.01
N LYS A 84 -0.52 -6.48 -3.80
CA LYS A 84 -1.88 -6.14 -3.35
C LYS A 84 -2.66 -7.32 -2.79
N ALA A 85 -2.49 -8.52 -3.38
CA ALA A 85 -3.15 -9.73 -2.94
C ALA A 85 -2.50 -10.27 -1.66
N GLU A 86 -1.17 -10.20 -1.55
CA GLU A 86 -0.44 -10.54 -0.34
C GLU A 86 -0.84 -9.66 0.84
N LEU A 87 -0.90 -8.34 0.62
CA LEU A 87 -1.37 -7.39 1.62
C LEU A 87 -2.83 -7.68 1.99
N TYR A 88 -3.71 -7.87 1.01
CA TYR A 88 -5.12 -8.20 1.26
C TYR A 88 -5.27 -9.43 2.15
N ASN A 89 -4.56 -10.52 1.86
CA ASN A 89 -4.59 -11.74 2.68
C ASN A 89 -4.10 -11.47 4.11
N THR A 90 -3.04 -10.68 4.27
CA THR A 90 -2.49 -10.28 5.58
C THR A 90 -3.50 -9.46 6.39
N LEU A 91 -4.20 -8.53 5.73
CA LEU A 91 -5.21 -7.69 6.39
C LEU A 91 -6.47 -8.49 6.71
N LYS A 92 -6.91 -9.35 5.81
CA LYS A 92 -8.11 -10.18 5.95
C LYS A 92 -8.01 -11.16 7.12
N ASP A 93 -6.82 -11.68 7.39
CA ASP A 93 -6.57 -12.57 8.55
C ASP A 93 -6.70 -11.82 9.89
N ASN A 94 -6.63 -10.48 9.87
CA ASN A 94 -6.64 -9.65 11.07
C ASN A 94 -8.01 -9.00 11.30
N HIS A 95 -8.65 -9.36 12.42
CA HIS A 95 -9.94 -8.84 12.88
C HIS A 95 -10.05 -7.30 12.91
N LEU A 96 -8.93 -6.59 13.02
CA LEU A 96 -8.90 -5.12 12.97
C LEU A 96 -9.40 -4.56 11.64
N PHE A 97 -9.30 -5.33 10.55
CA PHE A 97 -9.66 -4.91 9.20
C PHE A 97 -10.98 -5.50 8.71
N GLU A 98 -11.66 -6.35 9.49
CA GLU A 98 -12.94 -6.97 9.10
C GLU A 98 -14.05 -5.94 8.80
N LYS A 99 -13.99 -4.77 9.43
CA LYS A 99 -14.96 -3.69 9.23
C LYS A 99 -14.60 -2.74 8.09
N ILE A 100 -13.46 -2.96 7.43
CA ILE A 100 -12.94 -2.12 6.36
C ILE A 100 -13.25 -2.80 5.03
N ASN A 101 -13.88 -2.07 4.12
CA ASN A 101 -14.14 -2.54 2.77
C ASN A 101 -12.84 -2.46 1.98
N ILE A 102 -12.17 -3.59 1.78
CA ILE A 102 -10.95 -3.67 0.99
C ILE A 102 -11.27 -4.36 -0.34
N ALA A 103 -11.19 -3.59 -1.42
CA ALA A 103 -11.31 -4.10 -2.79
C ALA A 103 -9.92 -4.30 -3.40
N VAL A 104 -9.75 -5.33 -4.22
CA VAL A 104 -8.49 -5.59 -4.94
C VAL A 104 -8.75 -5.54 -6.45
N GLN A 105 -7.95 -4.75 -7.18
CA GLN A 105 -8.03 -4.60 -8.63
C GLN A 105 -6.68 -4.84 -9.30
N GLN A 106 -6.65 -5.69 -10.32
CA GLN A 106 -5.46 -5.85 -11.15
C GLN A 106 -5.39 -4.70 -12.16
N THR A 107 -4.26 -4.03 -12.24
CA THR A 107 -4.03 -2.93 -13.19
C THR A 107 -2.65 -3.05 -13.81
N ASP A 108 -2.44 -2.46 -14.98
CA ASP A 108 -1.09 -2.30 -15.52
C ASP A 108 -0.27 -1.25 -14.75
N LYS A 109 0.98 -1.04 -15.16
CA LYS A 109 1.78 0.09 -14.68
C LYS A 109 1.10 1.41 -15.05
N MET A 110 0.85 2.25 -14.06
CA MET A 110 0.20 3.54 -14.20
C MET A 110 1.12 4.63 -13.67
N SER A 111 1.16 5.78 -14.34
CA SER A 111 1.78 6.99 -13.79
C SER A 111 0.93 7.58 -12.67
N GLU A 112 1.51 8.41 -11.80
CA GLU A 112 0.81 9.02 -10.65
C GLU A 112 -0.54 9.66 -11.04
N THR A 113 -0.58 10.41 -12.15
CA THR A 113 -1.82 11.02 -12.66
C THR A 113 -2.86 9.97 -13.09
N GLN A 114 -2.43 8.86 -13.68
CA GLN A 114 -3.32 7.75 -14.04
C GLN A 114 -3.85 7.02 -12.80
N GLN A 115 -3.00 6.85 -11.78
CA GLN A 115 -3.40 6.25 -10.51
C GLN A 115 -4.46 7.12 -9.82
N GLN A 116 -4.25 8.44 -9.75
CA GLN A 116 -5.23 9.39 -9.20
C GLN A 116 -6.55 9.35 -9.97
N ALA A 117 -6.50 9.36 -11.31
CA ALA A 117 -7.68 9.27 -12.16
C ALA A 117 -8.44 7.94 -11.95
N PHE A 118 -7.71 6.83 -11.81
CA PHE A 118 -8.29 5.50 -11.56
C PHE A 118 -9.03 5.43 -10.22
N VAL A 119 -8.39 5.95 -9.16
CA VAL A 119 -8.99 6.02 -7.81
C VAL A 119 -10.25 6.90 -7.84
N LYS A 120 -10.17 8.04 -8.53
CA LYS A 120 -11.32 8.93 -8.72
C LYS A 120 -12.45 8.24 -9.47
N ASP A 121 -12.19 7.60 -10.61
CA ASP A 121 -13.22 6.85 -11.37
C ASP A 121 -13.89 5.78 -10.50
N TYR A 122 -13.09 5.01 -9.76
CA TYR A 122 -13.58 3.94 -8.91
C TYR A 122 -14.54 4.44 -7.82
N PHE A 123 -14.20 5.56 -7.16
CA PHE A 123 -14.99 6.09 -6.03
C PHE A 123 -16.09 7.08 -6.43
N THR A 124 -16.13 7.52 -7.69
CA THR A 124 -17.18 8.39 -8.25
C THR A 124 -18.25 7.62 -9.01
N LYS A 125 -18.02 6.34 -9.31
CA LYS A 125 -19.06 5.38 -9.70
C LYS A 125 -20.01 5.09 -8.54
#